data_AF-A0AA40P8K4-F1
#
_entry.id   AF-A0AA40P8K4-F1
#
_cell.length_a   1.000
_cell.length_b   1.000
_cell.length_c   1.000
_cell.angle_alpha   90.00
_cell.angle_beta   90.00
_cell.angle_gamma   90.00
#
_symmetry.space_group_name_H-M   'P 1'
#
loop_
_entity.id
_entity.type
_entity.pdbx_description
1 polymer ?
#
loop_
_entity_poly.entity_id
_entity_poly.type
_entity_poly.pdbx_seq_one_letter_code
_entity_poly.pdbx_strand_id
1 'polypeptide(L)'
;MHNHAALSGLQSIITVVSKAMARIVRKSGWEHHVLSTGEASPGETVLLLEMPVTADNHQRLLENIAFRQPVTDDLLRWPIALGVSGSAPQACMHSAA
;
A
#
# COMPACT_ATOMS: atom_id res chain seq x y z
N MET A 1 -6.80 -2.11 0.10
CA MET A 1 -6.69 -3.59 0.13
C MET A 1 -6.90 -4.15 1.52
N HIS A 2 -6.10 -3.75 2.53
CA HIS A 2 -6.23 -4.30 3.89
C HIS A 2 -7.65 -4.15 4.45
N ASN A 3 -8.20 -2.93 4.50
CA ASN A 3 -9.56 -2.67 5.02
C ASN A 3 -10.64 -3.51 4.32
N HIS A 4 -10.54 -3.66 3.00
CA HIS A 4 -11.49 -4.48 2.23
C HIS A 4 -11.40 -5.95 2.61
N ALA A 5 -10.17 -6.48 2.71
CA ALA A 5 -9.93 -7.87 3.06
C ALA A 5 -10.38 -8.16 4.50
N ALA A 6 -10.11 -7.24 5.44
CA ALA A 6 -10.55 -7.32 6.82
C ALA A 6 -12.09 -7.31 6.92
N LEU A 7 -12.76 -6.39 6.20
CA LEU A 7 -14.22 -6.32 6.15
C LEU A 7 -14.83 -7.60 5.55
N SER A 8 -14.15 -8.21 4.58
CA SER A 8 -14.57 -9.47 3.94
C SER A 8 -14.24 -10.72 4.77
N GLY A 9 -13.63 -10.58 5.96
CA GLY A 9 -13.26 -11.70 6.83
C GLY A 9 -12.07 -12.53 6.34
N LEU A 10 -11.30 -12.04 5.37
CA LEU A 10 -10.13 -12.74 4.83
C LEU A 10 -8.97 -12.69 5.83
N GLN A 11 -8.26 -13.81 5.99
CA GLN A 11 -7.11 -13.91 6.90
C GLN A 11 -5.81 -13.44 6.25
N SER A 12 -5.68 -13.63 4.94
CA SER A 12 -4.51 -13.19 4.18
C SER A 12 -4.87 -12.89 2.72
N ILE A 13 -4.02 -12.11 2.08
CA ILE A 13 -4.01 -11.91 0.63
C ILE A 13 -2.82 -12.70 0.08
N ILE A 14 -3.09 -13.61 -0.87
CA ILE A 14 -2.05 -14.36 -1.57
C ILE A 14 -1.79 -13.70 -2.92
N THR A 15 -0.52 -13.39 -3.24
CA THR A 15 -0.19 -12.66 -4.46
C THR A 15 1.20 -13.02 -5.00
N VAL A 16 1.38 -12.93 -6.32
CA VAL A 16 2.69 -13.08 -6.97
C VAL A 16 3.19 -11.70 -7.37
N VAL A 17 4.41 -11.35 -6.95
CA VAL A 17 4.99 -10.03 -7.19
C VAL A 17 6.46 -10.11 -7.55
N SER A 18 7.00 -9.07 -8.19
CA SER A 18 8.45 -8.96 -8.40
C SER A 18 9.19 -8.71 -7.07
N LYS A 19 10.50 -8.97 -7.04
CA LYS A 19 11.37 -8.59 -5.91
C LYS A 19 11.25 -7.11 -5.52
N ALA A 20 11.11 -6.22 -6.51
CA ALA A 20 10.95 -4.79 -6.25
C ALA A 20 9.64 -4.48 -5.53
N MET A 21 8.55 -5.10 -5.96
CA MET A 21 7.24 -4.91 -5.34
C MET A 21 7.18 -5.49 -3.92
N ALA A 22 7.78 -6.66 -3.66
CA ALA A 22 7.89 -7.19 -2.29
C ALA A 22 8.61 -6.21 -1.35
N ARG A 23 9.67 -5.54 -1.84
CA ARG A 23 10.35 -4.48 -1.07
C ARG A 23 9.45 -3.27 -0.82
N ILE A 24 8.61 -2.89 -1.78
CA ILE A 24 7.64 -1.79 -1.61
C ILE A 24 6.61 -2.15 -0.54
N VAL A 25 6.02 -3.36 -0.60
CA VAL A 25 5.05 -3.85 0.39
C VAL A 25 5.66 -3.84 1.79
N ARG A 26 6.88 -4.36 1.97
CA ARG A 26 7.56 -4.31 3.27
C ARG A 26 7.78 -2.88 3.75
N LYS A 27 8.21 -1.99 2.85
CA LYS A 27 8.44 -0.57 3.19
C LYS A 27 7.16 0.21 3.50
N SER A 28 5.98 -0.27 3.09
CA SER A 28 4.72 0.33 3.51
C SER A 28 4.34 -0.06 4.94
N GLY A 29 5.10 -0.94 5.59
CA GLY A 29 4.79 -1.48 6.92
C GLY A 29 3.88 -2.70 6.88
N TRP A 30 3.57 -3.24 5.70
CA TRP A 30 2.81 -4.48 5.59
C TRP A 30 3.77 -5.66 5.62
N GLU A 31 3.87 -6.30 6.79
CA GLU A 31 4.64 -7.53 6.92
C GLU A 31 4.00 -8.64 6.10
N HIS A 32 4.84 -9.43 5.45
CA HIS A 32 4.43 -10.51 4.58
C HIS A 32 5.41 -11.68 4.70
N HIS A 33 4.95 -12.86 4.30
CA HIS A 33 5.76 -14.06 4.22
C HIS A 33 6.00 -14.42 2.76
N VAL A 34 7.24 -14.75 2.41
CA VAL A 34 7.54 -15.34 1.10
C VAL A 34 7.25 -16.83 1.21
N LEU A 35 6.20 -17.29 0.54
CA LEU A 35 5.82 -18.69 0.51
C LEU A 35 6.65 -19.47 -0.51
N SER A 36 6.97 -18.85 -1.64
CA SER A 36 7.75 -19.47 -2.71
C SER A 36 8.44 -18.41 -3.58
N THR A 37 9.45 -18.84 -4.32
CA THR A 37 10.17 -18.05 -5.32
C THR A 37 10.14 -18.77 -6.65
N GLY A 38 9.97 -18.03 -7.74
CA GLY A 38 9.98 -18.57 -9.10
C GLY A 38 10.56 -17.59 -10.10
N GLU A 39 10.51 -17.98 -11.37
CA GLU A 39 10.93 -17.13 -12.49
C GLU A 39 9.74 -16.88 -13.42
N ALA A 40 9.49 -15.60 -13.74
CA ALA A 40 8.50 -15.23 -14.75
C ALA A 40 9.08 -15.35 -16.17
N SER A 41 10.37 -15.12 -16.30
CA SER A 41 11.19 -15.30 -17.49
C SER A 41 12.65 -15.56 -17.06
N PRO A 42 13.55 -16.06 -17.93
CA PRO A 42 14.92 -16.34 -17.55
C PRO A 42 15.61 -15.12 -16.88
N GLY A 43 15.95 -15.26 -15.61
CA GLY A 43 16.57 -14.19 -14.80
C GLY A 43 15.59 -13.22 -14.13
N GLU A 44 14.28 -13.30 -14.40
CA GLU A 44 13.26 -12.46 -13.78
C GLU A 44 12.60 -13.17 -12.60
N THR A 45 13.12 -12.93 -11.40
CA THR A 45 12.58 -13.54 -10.18
C THR A 45 11.25 -12.91 -9.74
N VAL A 46 10.25 -13.76 -9.47
CA VAL A 46 9.00 -13.42 -8.80
C VAL A 46 8.86 -14.17 -7.48
N LEU A 47 8.07 -13.61 -6.57
CA LEU A 47 7.83 -14.10 -5.22
C LEU A 47 6.34 -14.33 -5.03
N LEU A 48 5.98 -15.51 -4.54
CA LEU A 48 4.64 -15.78 -4.01
C LEU A 48 4.62 -15.31 -2.56
N LEU A 49 3.80 -14.30 -2.26
CA LEU A 49 3.64 -13.73 -0.94
C LEU A 49 2.33 -14.15 -0.30
N GLU A 50 2.39 -14.38 1.01
CA GLU A 50 1.25 -14.26 1.90
C GLU A 50 1.32 -12.91 2.62
N MET A 51 0.25 -12.13 2.55
CA MET A 51 0.12 -10.84 3.22
C MET A 51 -1.00 -10.94 4.28
N PRO A 52 -0.66 -11.21 5.55
CA PRO A 52 -1.65 -11.36 6.61
C PRO A 52 -2.50 -10.11 6.82
N VAL A 53 -3.79 -10.31 7.03
CA VAL A 53 -4.77 -9.26 7.32
C VAL A 53 -4.99 -9.22 8.84
N THR A 54 -4.01 -8.65 9.54
CA THR A 54 -4.01 -8.56 11.00
C THR A 54 -4.15 -7.11 11.47
N ALA A 55 -4.56 -6.93 12.72
CA ALA A 55 -4.62 -5.62 13.36
C ALA A 55 -3.23 -4.95 13.42
N ASP A 56 -2.16 -5.73 13.68
CA ASP A 56 -0.78 -5.23 13.69
C ASP A 56 -0.37 -4.69 12.31
N ASN A 57 -0.63 -5.45 11.23
CA ASN A 57 -0.35 -4.98 9.87
C ASN A 57 -1.18 -3.74 9.51
N HIS A 58 -2.44 -3.67 9.97
CA HIS A 58 -3.26 -2.48 9.76
C HIS A 58 -2.68 -1.26 10.46
N GLN A 59 -2.27 -1.41 11.72
CA GLN A 59 -1.68 -0.33 12.50
C GLN A 59 -0.39 0.19 11.86
N ARG A 60 0.54 -0.69 11.48
CA ARG A 60 1.80 -0.31 10.82
C ARG A 60 1.57 0.43 9.49
N LEU A 61 0.58 0.01 8.72
CA LEU A 61 0.16 0.69 7.49
C LEU A 61 -0.30 2.12 7.80
N LEU A 62 -1.17 2.28 8.81
CA LEU A 62 -1.69 3.59 9.21
C LEU A 62 -0.59 4.50 9.76
N GLU A 63 0.33 3.99 10.56
CA GLU A 63 1.48 4.74 11.08
C GLU A 63 2.37 5.27 9.95
N ASN A 64 2.64 4.44 8.92
CA ASN A 64 3.42 4.87 7.76
C ASN A 64 2.69 5.87 6.87
N ILE A 65 1.36 5.79 6.77
CA ILE A 65 0.54 6.79 6.08
C ILE A 65 0.56 8.10 6.89
N ALA A 66 0.39 8.03 8.21
CA ALA A 66 0.40 9.15 9.14
C ALA A 66 1.71 9.96 9.08
N PHE A 67 2.83 9.27 8.86
CA PHE A 67 4.13 9.91 8.68
C PHE A 67 4.19 10.83 7.44
N ARG A 68 3.34 10.59 6.43
CA ARG A 68 3.36 11.33 5.15
C ARG A 68 2.19 12.29 5.01
N GLN A 69 1.06 11.98 5.63
CA GLN A 69 -0.17 12.77 5.57
C GLN A 69 -1.05 12.49 6.79
N PRO A 70 -1.90 13.44 7.20
CA PRO A 70 -2.87 13.19 8.27
C PRO A 70 -3.75 11.97 7.96
N VAL A 71 -3.93 11.11 8.98
CA VAL A 71 -4.89 9.99 8.91
C VAL A 71 -6.23 10.46 9.45
N THR A 72 -7.29 10.28 8.68
CA THR A 72 -8.67 10.57 9.08
C THR A 72 -9.44 9.28 9.32
N ASP A 73 -10.57 9.36 10.04
CA ASP A 73 -11.45 8.21 10.29
C ASP A 73 -12.01 7.57 9.01
N ASP A 74 -11.93 8.26 7.87
CA ASP A 74 -12.35 7.74 6.57
C ASP A 74 -11.33 6.73 6.00
N LEU A 75 -10.04 6.85 6.36
CA LEU A 75 -9.00 5.87 6.01
C LEU A 75 -9.14 4.56 6.77
N LEU A 76 -9.90 4.53 7.88
CA LEU A 76 -10.16 3.33 8.66
C LEU A 76 -11.30 2.48 8.07
N ARG A 77 -12.07 3.02 7.13
CA ARG A 77 -13.27 2.39 6.59
C ARG A 77 -13.02 1.79 5.21
N TRP A 78 -13.94 0.94 4.78
CA TRP A 78 -14.02 0.50 3.40
C TRP A 78 -15.48 0.58 2.94
N PRO A 79 -15.77 1.19 1.77
CA PRO A 79 -14.85 1.86 0.86
C PRO A 79 -14.22 3.12 1.46
N ILE A 80 -13.00 3.45 1.02
CA ILE A 80 -12.28 4.66 1.47
C ILE A 80 -12.75 5.84 0.64
N ALA A 81 -13.19 6.91 1.30
CA ALA A 81 -13.41 8.20 0.66
C ALA A 81 -12.11 9.01 0.70
N LEU A 82 -11.49 9.24 -0.46
CA LEU A 82 -10.30 10.09 -0.57
C LEU A 82 -10.74 11.49 -0.99
N GLY A 83 -10.59 12.48 -0.11
CA GLY A 83 -10.74 13.88 -0.47
C GLY A 83 -9.58 14.36 -1.34
N VAL A 84 -9.86 15.14 -2.39
CA VAL A 84 -8.81 15.82 -3.16
C VAL A 84 -8.23 16.92 -2.27
N SER A 85 -7.04 16.69 -1.73
CA SER A 85 -6.27 17.76 -1.08
C SER A 85 -5.70 18.65 -2.19
N GLY A 86 -6.28 19.84 -2.37
CA GLY A 86 -5.85 20.80 -3.38
C GLY A 86 -4.46 21.35 -3.07
N SER A 87 -3.48 21.02 -3.90
CA SER A 87 -2.28 21.84 -4.10
C SER A 87 -1.66 21.54 -5.46
N ALA A 88 -2.28 22.03 -6.53
CA ALA A 88 -1.52 22.31 -7.74
C ALA A 88 -0.69 23.58 -7.47
N PRO A 89 0.63 23.62 -7.70
CA PRO A 89 1.37 24.86 -7.64
C PRO A 89 0.81 25.79 -8.72
N GLN A 90 0.23 26.91 -8.30
CA GLN A 90 -0.16 27.99 -9.18
C GLN A 90 1.12 28.54 -9.82
N ALA A 91 1.36 28.18 -11.08
CA ALA A 91 2.41 28.78 -11.88
C ALA A 91 2.03 30.27 -12.09
N CYS A 92 2.58 31.15 -11.27
CA CYS A 92 2.54 32.59 -11.50
C CYS A 92 3.35 32.90 -12.77
N MET A 93 2.68 32.87 -13.94
CA MET A 93 3.21 33.52 -15.14
C MET A 93 3.16 35.03 -14.91
N HIS A 94 4.28 35.60 -14.46
CA HIS A 94 4.52 37.03 -14.62
C HIS A 94 4.76 37.30 -16.11
N SER A 95 3.75 37.86 -16.78
CA SER A 95 3.92 38.51 -18.08
C SER A 95 4.60 39.85 -17.82
N ALA A 96 5.88 39.97 -18.18
CA ALA A 96 6.54 41.26 -18.29
C ALA A 96 6.16 41.88 -19.65
N ALA A 97 5.62 43.10 -19.59
CA ALA A 97 5.38 43.97 -20.73
C ALA A 97 6.67 44.62 -21.22
#